data_AF-A0A942LEA4-F1
#
_entry.id   AF-A0A942LEA4-F1
#
_cell.length_a   1.000
_cell.length_b   1.000
_cell.length_c   1.000
_cell.angle_alpha   90.00
_cell.angle_beta   90.00
_cell.angle_gamma   90.00
#
_symmetry.space_group_name_H-M   'P 1'
#
loop_
_entity.id
_entity.type
_entity.pdbx_description
1 polymer ?
#
loop_
_entity_poly.entity_id
_entity_poly.type
_entity_poly.pdbx_seq_one_letter_code
_entity_poly.pdbx_strand_id
1 'polypeptide(L)'
;MSTTVVRTARRGTTESAWVRRTLIGVALVFMFLFLVLPLAAVFTEALRKGWQAYAEALREPDAWSAIRLTLLTAAIAVPLNLVFGVAAAWCVAKYEFRGKSFLTTLIDLPFSVSPVVAG
;
A
#
# COMPACT_ATOMS: atom_id res chain seq x y z
N MET A 1 -13.59 1.07 52.64
CA MET A 1 -14.70 1.79 51.99
C MET A 1 -14.45 1.69 50.49
N SER A 2 -14.95 0.62 49.90
CA SER A 2 -14.56 0.10 48.58
C SER A 2 -15.71 0.24 47.61
N THR A 3 -15.49 0.83 46.44
CA THR A 3 -16.28 0.56 45.23
C THR A 3 -15.47 0.97 44.00
N THR A 4 -14.66 0.04 43.50
CA THR A 4 -14.09 0.11 42.16
C THR A 4 -15.18 -0.30 41.16
N VAL A 5 -15.80 0.68 40.52
CA VAL A 5 -16.76 0.43 39.44
C VAL A 5 -15.98 0.02 38.21
N VAL A 6 -15.89 -1.28 37.94
CA VAL A 6 -15.37 -1.83 36.69
C VAL A 6 -16.35 -1.43 35.59
N ARG A 7 -16.04 -0.38 34.82
CA ARG A 7 -16.75 -0.02 33.58
C ARG A 7 -16.51 -1.13 32.56
N THR A 8 -17.40 -2.11 32.51
CA THR A 8 -17.44 -3.09 31.42
C THR A 8 -17.70 -2.31 30.14
N ALA A 9 -16.72 -2.27 29.23
CA ALA A 9 -16.91 -1.73 27.89
C ALA A 9 -18.04 -2.49 27.21
N ARG A 10 -19.23 -1.87 27.10
CA ARG A 10 -20.35 -2.41 26.34
C ARG A 10 -19.85 -2.68 24.92
N ARG A 11 -19.87 -3.95 24.50
CA ARG A 11 -19.60 -4.37 23.12
C ARG A 11 -20.54 -3.58 22.19
N GLY A 12 -19.98 -2.66 21.41
CA GLY A 12 -20.71 -1.75 20.51
C GLY A 12 -21.26 -2.41 19.25
N THR A 13 -21.60 -3.69 19.26
CA THR A 13 -22.29 -4.37 18.15
C THR A 13 -23.44 -5.20 18.72
N THR A 14 -24.59 -4.57 18.89
CA THR A 14 -25.88 -5.22 19.22
C THR A 14 -26.50 -5.96 18.03
N GLU A 15 -25.84 -5.96 16.87
CA GLU A 15 -26.32 -6.56 15.63
C GLU A 15 -26.32 -8.09 15.69
N SER A 16 -27.37 -8.69 15.12
CA SER A 16 -27.45 -10.14 14.91
C SER A 16 -26.23 -10.63 14.14
N ALA A 17 -25.65 -11.75 14.58
CA ALA A 17 -24.46 -12.33 13.95
C ALA A 17 -24.65 -12.61 12.44
N TRP A 18 -25.90 -12.80 12.01
CA TRP A 18 -26.24 -12.96 10.60
C TRP A 18 -26.05 -11.65 9.83
N VAL A 19 -26.64 -10.54 10.30
CA VAL A 19 -26.51 -9.19 9.70
C VAL A 19 -25.05 -8.79 9.55
N ARG A 20 -24.24 -9.00 10.60
CA ARG A 20 -22.79 -8.72 10.54
C ARG A 20 -22.09 -9.52 9.44
N ARG A 21 -22.39 -10.81 9.31
CA ARG A 21 -21.77 -11.68 8.30
C ARG A 21 -22.21 -11.30 6.89
N THR A 22 -23.49 -10.95 6.68
CA THR A 22 -23.96 -10.50 5.37
C THR A 22 -23.30 -9.19 4.97
N LEU A 23 -23.22 -8.20 5.87
CA LEU A 23 -22.56 -6.92 5.57
C LEU A 23 -21.07 -7.09 5.24
N ILE A 24 -20.35 -7.92 6.01
CA ILE A 24 -18.95 -8.26 5.71
C ILE A 24 -18.85 -8.99 4.37
N GLY A 25 -19.73 -9.96 4.11
CA GLY A 25 -19.75 -10.72 2.86
C GLY A 25 -19.96 -9.80 1.65
N VAL A 26 -20.93 -8.88 1.72
CA VAL A 26 -21.18 -7.89 0.68
C VAL A 26 -19.98 -6.97 0.48
N ALA A 27 -19.38 -6.46 1.55
CA ALA A 27 -18.19 -5.59 1.46
C ALA A 27 -16.99 -6.33 0.82
N LEU A 28 -16.76 -7.59 1.20
CA LEU A 28 -15.69 -8.41 0.63
C LEU A 28 -15.95 -8.73 -0.85
N VAL A 29 -17.18 -9.10 -1.22
CA VAL A 29 -17.55 -9.36 -2.63
C VAL A 29 -17.38 -8.09 -3.46
N PHE A 30 -17.83 -6.95 -2.95
CA PHE A 30 -17.68 -5.67 -3.63
C PHE A 30 -16.19 -5.32 -3.83
N MET A 31 -15.37 -5.40 -2.79
CA MET A 31 -13.93 -5.13 -2.86
C MET A 31 -13.22 -6.11 -3.81
N PHE A 32 -13.58 -7.40 -3.75
CA PHE A 32 -13.02 -8.43 -4.62
C PHE A 32 -13.35 -8.13 -6.08
N LEU A 33 -14.61 -7.87 -6.41
CA LEU A 33 -15.01 -7.55 -7.78
C LEU A 33 -14.33 -6.27 -8.27
N PHE A 34 -14.31 -5.23 -7.44
CA PHE A 34 -13.72 -3.95 -7.82
C PHE A 34 -12.21 -4.03 -8.08
N LEU A 35 -11.48 -4.91 -7.38
CA LEU A 35 -10.06 -5.11 -7.58
C LEU A 35 -9.74 -6.12 -8.70
N VAL A 36 -10.41 -7.27 -8.69
CA VAL A 36 -10.08 -8.41 -9.56
C VAL A 36 -10.63 -8.24 -10.95
N LEU A 37 -11.83 -7.66 -11.12
CA LEU A 37 -12.45 -7.51 -12.44
C LEU A 37 -11.64 -6.61 -13.39
N PRO A 38 -11.17 -5.39 -13.02
CA PRO A 38 -10.31 -4.60 -13.89
C PRO A 38 -8.96 -5.26 -14.14
N LEU A 39 -8.39 -5.94 -13.13
CA LEU A 39 -7.13 -6.68 -13.31
C LEU A 39 -7.30 -7.82 -14.33
N ALA A 40 -8.39 -8.59 -14.22
CA ALA A 40 -8.74 -9.64 -15.18
C ALA A 40 -8.95 -9.05 -16.57
N ALA A 41 -9.66 -7.92 -16.69
CA ALA A 41 -9.87 -7.23 -17.96
C ALA A 41 -8.53 -6.83 -18.62
N VAL A 42 -7.60 -6.25 -17.85
CA VAL A 42 -6.25 -5.89 -18.33
C VAL A 42 -5.50 -7.12 -18.84
N PHE A 43 -5.51 -8.23 -18.10
CA PHE A 43 -4.87 -9.47 -18.55
C PHE A 43 -5.52 -10.05 -19.81
N THR A 44 -6.86 -10.06 -19.87
CA THR A 44 -7.57 -10.58 -21.05
C THR A 44 -7.32 -9.73 -22.29
N GLU A 45 -7.29 -8.40 -22.17
CA GLU A 45 -7.01 -7.50 -23.28
C GLU A 45 -5.53 -7.56 -23.70
N ALA A 46 -4.60 -7.63 -22.74
CA ALA A 46 -3.17 -7.77 -23.01
C ALA A 46 -2.84 -9.09 -23.74
N LEU A 47 -3.54 -10.18 -23.40
CA LEU A 47 -3.35 -11.50 -24.01
C LEU A 47 -4.26 -11.75 -25.22
N ARG A 48 -5.18 -10.83 -25.56
CA ARG A 48 -6.18 -11.01 -26.63
C ARG A 48 -5.56 -11.18 -28.01
N LYS A 49 -4.39 -10.56 -28.23
CA LYS A 49 -3.61 -10.68 -29.48
C LYS A 49 -2.66 -11.89 -29.47
N GLY A 50 -2.71 -12.73 -28.44
CA GLY A 50 -1.88 -13.93 -28.29
C GLY A 50 -0.43 -13.65 -27.86
N TRP A 51 0.32 -14.74 -27.65
CA TRP A 51 1.72 -14.70 -27.22
C TRP A 51 2.67 -14.03 -28.23
N GLN A 52 2.29 -13.99 -29.51
CA GLN A 52 3.07 -13.34 -30.57
C GLN A 52 3.16 -11.83 -30.38
N ALA A 53 2.04 -11.15 -30.05
CA ALA A 53 2.05 -9.71 -29.79
C ALA A 53 2.88 -9.35 -28.54
N TYR A 54 2.91 -10.25 -27.54
CA TYR A 54 3.77 -10.09 -26.36
C TYR A 54 5.27 -10.22 -26.72
N ALA A 55 5.63 -11.21 -27.54
CA ALA A 55 7.01 -11.39 -28.01
C ALA A 55 7.46 -10.23 -28.92
N GLU A 56 6.54 -9.62 -29.66
CA GLU A 56 6.80 -8.48 -30.53
C GLU A 56 6.98 -7.19 -29.72
N ALA A 57 6.14 -6.96 -28.70
CA ALA A 57 6.30 -5.85 -27.76
C ALA A 57 7.62 -5.94 -26.97
N LEU A 58 8.08 -7.15 -26.62
CA LEU A 58 9.40 -7.35 -25.99
C LEU A 58 10.58 -7.14 -26.95
N ARG A 59 10.35 -7.08 -28.26
CA ARG A 59 11.40 -6.73 -29.24
C ARG A 59 11.50 -5.23 -29.49
N GLU A 60 10.57 -4.44 -28.97
CA GLU A 60 10.63 -2.99 -29.08
C GLU A 60 11.81 -2.45 -28.25
N PRO A 61 12.66 -1.57 -28.83
CA PRO A 61 13.78 -0.94 -28.12
C PRO A 61 13.32 -0.19 -26.86
N ASP A 62 12.14 0.42 -26.93
CA ASP A 62 11.57 1.20 -25.84
C ASP A 62 11.19 0.33 -24.63
N ALA A 63 10.70 -0.89 -24.86
CA ALA A 63 10.42 -1.85 -23.80
C ALA A 63 11.69 -2.21 -23.03
N TRP A 64 12.80 -2.45 -23.73
CA TRP A 64 14.09 -2.72 -23.10
C TRP A 64 14.68 -1.51 -22.38
N SER A 65 14.52 -0.31 -22.94
CA SER A 65 14.94 0.93 -22.30
C SER A 65 14.19 1.16 -20.99
N ALA A 66 12.86 0.99 -21.01
CA ALA A 66 12.01 1.10 -19.83
C ALA A 66 12.40 0.08 -18.75
N ILE A 67 12.57 -1.20 -19.12
CA ILE A 67 12.99 -2.25 -18.18
C ILE A 67 14.35 -1.92 -17.55
N ARG A 68 15.33 -1.50 -18.34
CA ARG A 68 16.67 -1.13 -17.84
C ARG A 68 16.61 0.05 -16.88
N LEU A 69 15.84 1.09 -17.23
CA LEU A 69 15.67 2.26 -16.38
C LEU A 69 15.03 1.86 -15.05
N THR A 70 13.91 1.12 -15.08
CA THR A 70 13.24 0.66 -13.86
C THR A 70 14.15 -0.20 -12.98
N LEU A 71 14.91 -1.13 -13.57
CA LEU A 71 15.86 -1.97 -12.84
C LEU A 71 17.00 -1.16 -12.22
N LEU A 72 17.57 -0.20 -12.96
CA LEU A 72 18.62 0.68 -12.44
C LEU A 72 18.09 1.55 -11.29
N THR A 73 16.92 2.16 -11.48
CA THR A 73 16.25 2.96 -10.44
C THR A 73 15.97 2.12 -9.20
N ALA A 74 15.43 0.91 -9.35
CA ALA A 74 15.18 0.01 -8.23
C ALA A 74 16.48 -0.40 -7.52
N ALA A 75 17.52 -0.74 -8.28
CA ALA A 75 18.82 -1.15 -7.74
C ALA A 75 19.50 -0.05 -6.90
N ILE A 76 19.24 1.23 -7.19
CA ILE A 76 19.77 2.37 -6.43
C ILE A 76 18.81 2.77 -5.30
N ALA A 77 17.53 2.93 -5.61
CA ALA A 77 16.54 3.45 -4.67
C ALA A 77 16.29 2.49 -3.51
N VAL A 78 16.23 1.18 -3.75
CA VAL A 78 15.93 0.19 -2.70
C VAL A 78 17.01 0.15 -1.62
N PRO A 79 18.31 0.03 -1.92
CA PRO A 79 19.35 0.07 -0.89
C PRO A 79 19.40 1.41 -0.14
N LEU A 80 19.24 2.53 -0.83
CA LEU A 80 19.22 3.85 -0.17
C LEU A 80 18.02 3.97 0.77
N ASN A 81 16.82 3.61 0.31
CA ASN A 81 15.62 3.59 1.15
C ASN A 81 15.77 2.66 2.34
N LEU A 82 16.43 1.51 2.17
CA LEU A 82 16.71 0.59 3.27
C LEU A 82 17.63 1.24 4.31
N VAL A 83 18.77 1.78 3.89
CA VAL A 83 19.76 2.37 4.82
C VAL A 83 19.17 3.57 5.55
N PHE A 84 18.62 4.55 4.81
CA PHE A 84 18.09 5.77 5.42
C PHE A 84 16.77 5.52 6.15
N GLY A 85 15.88 4.69 5.60
CA GLY A 85 14.61 4.35 6.22
C GLY A 85 14.78 3.60 7.52
N VAL A 86 15.66 2.59 7.56
CA VAL A 86 15.95 1.85 8.79
C VAL A 86 16.65 2.74 9.81
N ALA A 87 17.62 3.57 9.40
CA ALA A 87 18.27 4.50 10.31
C ALA A 87 17.27 5.50 10.93
N ALA A 88 16.37 6.07 10.13
CA ALA A 88 15.35 6.99 10.60
C ALA A 88 14.34 6.29 11.54
N ALA A 89 13.85 5.11 11.16
CA ALA A 89 12.95 4.32 11.99
C ALA A 89 13.59 3.93 13.32
N TRP A 90 14.87 3.55 13.31
CA TRP A 90 15.64 3.20 14.51
C TRP A 90 15.81 4.40 15.45
N CYS A 91 16.14 5.57 14.89
CA CYS A 91 16.25 6.82 15.65
C CYS A 91 14.94 7.19 16.34
N VAL A 92 13.81 7.11 15.62
CA VAL A 92 12.49 7.46 16.16
C VAL A 92 12.00 6.41 17.17
N ALA A 93 12.25 5.12 16.94
CA ALA A 93 11.75 4.06 17.82
C ALA A 93 12.54 3.95 19.13
N LYS A 94 13.86 4.18 19.11
CA LYS A 94 14.74 3.90 20.26
C LYS A 94 15.11 5.13 21.10
N TYR A 95 15.06 6.33 20.53
CA TYR A 95 15.51 7.55 21.21
C TYR A 95 14.38 8.57 21.40
N GLU A 96 14.44 9.31 22.51
CA GLU A 96 13.58 10.46 22.80
C GLU A 96 14.44 11.73 22.76
N PHE A 97 14.24 12.57 21.74
CA PHE A 97 14.98 13.82 21.53
C PHE A 97 14.04 14.96 21.16
N ARG A 98 14.39 16.20 21.51
CA ARG A 98 13.52 17.40 21.31
C ARG A 98 13.08 17.62 19.86
N GLY A 99 13.86 17.17 18.87
CA GLY A 99 13.54 17.30 17.44
C GLY A 99 12.75 16.14 16.83
N LYS A 100 12.34 15.15 17.62
CA LYS A 100 11.70 13.91 17.14
C LYS A 100 10.41 14.15 16.35
N SER A 101 9.56 15.05 16.85
CA SER A 101 8.30 15.39 16.19
C SER A 101 8.51 15.98 14.79
N PHE A 102 9.54 16.80 14.60
CA PHE A 102 9.85 17.37 13.29
C PHE A 102 10.29 16.29 12.30
N LEU A 103 11.13 15.35 12.74
CA LEU A 103 11.58 14.24 11.90
C LEU A 103 10.42 13.32 11.50
N THR A 104 9.52 12.98 12.42
CA THR A 104 8.33 12.18 12.12
C THR A 104 7.44 12.87 11.09
N THR A 105 7.18 14.18 11.26
CA THR A 105 6.39 14.94 10.28
C THR A 105 7.04 14.92 8.88
N LEU A 106 8.36 15.05 8.79
CA LEU A 106 9.07 15.01 7.51
C LEU A 106 8.94 13.64 6.81
N ILE A 107 8.92 12.55 7.59
CA ILE A 107 8.73 11.19 7.09
C ILE A 107 7.29 10.98 6.56
N ASP A 108 6.30 11.57 7.23
CA ASP A 108 4.88 11.41 6.86
C ASP A 108 4.41 12.38 5.77
N LEU A 109 5.13 13.49 5.58
CA LEU A 109 4.85 14.53 4.59
C LEU A 109 4.65 14.00 3.15
N PRO A 110 5.50 13.14 2.57
CA PRO A 110 5.30 12.64 1.22
C PRO A 110 3.97 11.89 1.02
N PHE A 111 3.41 11.29 2.08
CA PHE A 111 2.09 10.65 2.00
C PHE A 111 0.93 11.66 2.05
N SER A 112 1.19 12.86 2.58
CA SER A 112 0.22 13.96 2.67
C SER A 112 0.22 14.86 1.42
N VAL A 113 1.28 14.83 0.61
CA VAL A 113 1.40 15.61 -0.63
C VAL A 113 0.88 14.78 -1.81
N SER A 114 0.02 15.38 -2.63
CA SER A 114 -0.48 14.73 -3.85
C SER A 114 0.69 14.42 -4.81
N PRO A 115 0.73 13.22 -5.43
CA PRO A 115 1.74 12.89 -6.44
C PRO A 115 1.82 13.90 -7.58
N VAL A 116 0.71 14.56 -7.91
CA VAL A 116 0.63 15.58 -8.97
C VAL A 116 1.38 16.87 -8.61
N VAL A 117 1.61 17.13 -7.32
CA VAL A 117 2.34 18.31 -6.83
C VAL A 117 3.81 17.96 -6.53
N ALA A 118 4.08 16.69 -6.21
CA ALA A 118 5.43 16.21 -5.89
C ALA A 118 6.24 15.80 -7.12
N GLY A 119 5.57 15.40 -8.22
CA GLY A 119 6.18 15.09 -9.52
C GLY A 119 6.30 16.33 -10.39
#